data_AF-W9YLA2-F1
#
_entry.id   AF-W9YLA2-F1
#
_cell.length_a   1.000
_cell.length_b   1.000
_cell.length_c   1.000
_cell.angle_alpha   90.00
_cell.angle_beta   90.00
_cell.angle_gamma   90.00
#
_symmetry.space_group_name_H-M   'P 1'
#
loop_
_entity.id
_entity.type
_entity.pdbx_description
1 polymer ?
#
loop_
_entity_poly.entity_id
_entity_poly.type
_entity_poly.pdbx_seq_one_letter_code
_entity_poly.pdbx_strand_id
1 'polypeptide(L)'
;PSVRDGISTQSRASHLPLAKSNWALPLERGPFLAVHVTCGITFTFGGLGVEPHTTQVMSAVTEKPVPGLFCCGEMLGGLFFENYHGGSGSTAGTVFGRRAGLYAAEAASIAL
;
A
#
# COMPACT_ATOMS: atom_id res chain seq x y z
N PRO A 1 5.92 -9.78 13.12
CA PRO A 1 5.73 -10.57 14.37
C PRO A 1 4.27 -10.50 14.82
N SER A 2 3.52 -11.61 14.72
CA SER A 2 2.11 -11.67 15.12
C SER A 2 1.89 -12.02 16.59
N VAL A 3 2.92 -12.54 17.27
CA VAL A 3 2.86 -12.91 18.69
C VAL A 3 3.15 -11.68 19.55
N ARG A 4 2.19 -11.35 20.40
CA ARG A 4 2.26 -10.26 21.39
C ARG A 4 3.37 -10.54 22.41
N ASP A 5 4.30 -9.62 22.57
CA ASP A 5 5.47 -9.78 23.46
C ASP A 5 5.23 -9.26 24.90
N GLY A 6 4.10 -8.59 25.15
CA GLY A 6 3.77 -7.99 26.44
C GLY A 6 4.61 -6.76 26.82
N ILE A 7 5.58 -6.38 25.98
CA ILE A 7 6.47 -5.25 26.24
C ILE A 7 5.68 -3.95 25.99
N SER A 8 5.74 -2.99 26.91
CA SER A 8 4.94 -1.76 26.81
C SER A 8 5.78 -0.51 27.06
N THR A 9 5.21 0.65 26.75
CA THR A 9 5.84 1.95 27.06
C THR A 9 5.78 2.32 28.55
N GLN A 10 5.34 1.42 29.43
CA GLN A 10 5.45 1.64 30.87
C GLN A 10 6.92 1.61 31.30
N SER A 11 7.30 2.59 32.12
CA SER A 11 8.66 2.70 32.66
C SER A 11 8.69 2.38 34.15
N ARG A 12 9.87 2.12 34.69
CA ARG A 12 10.02 1.94 36.15
C ARG A 12 9.87 3.24 36.93
N ALA A 13 10.14 4.38 36.29
CA ALA A 13 10.16 5.70 36.91
C ALA A 13 8.81 6.43 36.82
N SER A 14 7.96 6.07 35.86
CA SER A 14 6.70 6.76 35.59
C SER A 14 5.67 5.81 34.99
N HIS A 15 4.43 5.93 35.46
CA HIS A 15 3.29 5.19 34.96
C HIS A 15 2.47 6.06 33.99
N LEU A 16 2.35 5.62 32.75
CA LEU A 16 1.54 6.29 31.73
C LEU A 16 0.07 5.89 31.88
N PRO A 17 -0.88 6.84 31.89
CA PRO A 17 -2.31 6.53 31.94
C PRO A 17 -2.81 5.79 30.70
N LEU A 18 -2.11 5.94 29.57
CA LEU A 18 -2.37 5.21 28.33
C LEU A 18 -1.05 4.74 27.72
N ALA A 19 -0.50 3.63 28.23
CA ALA A 19 0.68 3.01 27.64
C ALA A 19 0.34 2.24 26.36
N LYS A 20 1.22 2.32 25.37
CA LYS A 20 1.16 1.42 24.22
C LYS A 20 1.58 0.02 24.68
N SER A 21 0.73 -0.96 24.42
CA SER A 21 1.02 -2.37 24.67
C SER A 21 1.63 -3.04 23.45
N ASN A 22 2.59 -3.94 23.71
CA ASN A 22 3.33 -4.76 22.76
C ASN A 22 4.25 -4.00 21.80
N TRP A 23 5.42 -4.58 21.50
CA TRP A 23 6.41 -4.07 20.55
C TRP A 23 6.76 -2.59 20.77
N ALA A 24 6.81 -2.17 22.02
CA ALA A 24 7.05 -0.77 22.38
C ALA A 24 7.92 -0.70 23.63
N LEU A 25 8.95 0.14 23.60
CA LEU A 25 9.90 0.32 24.70
C LEU A 25 9.67 1.66 25.41
N PRO A 26 9.89 1.73 26.74
CA PRO A 26 9.89 3.00 27.45
C PRO A 26 11.12 3.85 27.08
N LEU A 27 10.96 5.16 27.03
CA LEU A 27 12.06 6.11 26.85
C LEU A 27 12.55 6.58 28.22
N GLU A 28 13.62 5.99 28.73
CA GLU A 28 14.11 6.24 30.10
C GLU A 28 15.39 7.07 30.18
N ARG A 29 16.18 7.13 29.11
CA ARG A 29 17.50 7.78 29.10
C ARG A 29 17.60 8.78 27.96
N GLY A 30 17.95 10.01 28.32
CA GLY A 30 18.21 11.08 27.35
C GLY A 30 19.60 10.99 26.69
N PRO A 31 19.91 11.94 25.78
CA PRO A 31 19.05 13.04 25.35
C PRO A 31 17.84 12.57 24.53
N PHE A 32 16.70 13.25 24.69
CA PHE A 32 15.47 12.91 23.96
C PHE A 32 15.36 13.70 22.66
N LEU A 33 14.79 13.08 21.63
CA LEU A 33 14.46 13.71 20.35
C LEU A 33 12.95 13.93 20.25
N ALA A 34 12.55 15.14 19.88
CA ALA A 34 11.19 15.47 19.51
C ALA A 34 11.15 15.91 18.05
N VAL A 35 10.21 15.38 17.28
CA VAL A 35 9.99 15.74 15.88
C VAL A 35 8.56 16.24 15.75
N HIS A 36 8.39 17.45 15.21
CA HIS A 36 7.07 17.97 14.89
C HIS A 36 6.54 17.27 13.63
N VAL A 37 5.34 16.71 13.73
CA VAL A 37 4.71 15.98 12.63
C VAL A 37 3.32 16.55 12.36
N THR A 38 2.93 16.53 11.08
CA THR A 38 1.58 16.88 10.62
C THR A 38 1.12 15.85 9.61
N CYS A 39 -0.20 15.74 9.43
CA CYS A 39 -0.77 14.90 8.38
C CYS A 39 -0.44 15.46 6.99
N GLY A 40 -0.21 14.54 6.05
CA GLY A 40 -0.10 14.82 4.63
C GLY A 40 -0.86 13.77 3.83
N ILE A 41 -1.19 14.09 2.58
CA ILE A 41 -1.77 13.12 1.65
C ILE A 41 -0.67 12.15 1.26
N THR A 42 -0.87 10.85 1.53
CA THR A 42 0.12 9.81 1.20
C THR A 42 0.00 9.34 -0.24
N PHE A 43 -1.20 8.90 -0.66
CA PHE A 43 -1.53 8.48 -2.03
C PHE A 43 -3.07 8.35 -2.17
N THR A 44 -3.54 8.08 -3.39
CA THR A 44 -4.98 7.93 -3.69
C THR A 44 -5.38 6.46 -3.87
N PHE A 45 -6.57 6.08 -3.40
CA PHE A 45 -7.11 4.73 -3.58
C PHE A 45 -7.88 4.55 -4.89
N GLY A 46 -8.37 5.65 -5.45
CA GLY A 46 -8.99 5.66 -6.77
C GLY A 46 -7.96 5.51 -7.88
N GLY A 47 -8.44 5.27 -9.10
CA GLY A 47 -7.59 5.10 -10.26
C GLY A 47 -8.36 4.54 -11.44
N LEU A 48 -7.64 4.09 -12.46
CA LEU A 48 -8.21 3.43 -13.63
C LEU A 48 -8.74 2.05 -13.26
N GLY A 49 -9.93 1.72 -13.78
CA GLY A 49 -10.44 0.36 -13.75
C GLY A 49 -9.65 -0.52 -14.73
N VAL A 50 -9.33 -1.73 -14.31
CA VAL A 50 -8.60 -2.70 -15.14
C VAL A 50 -9.27 -4.05 -15.09
N GLU A 51 -9.00 -4.87 -16.12
CA GLU A 51 -9.23 -6.31 -16.03
C GLU A 51 -8.21 -6.94 -15.06
N PRO A 52 -8.61 -7.56 -13.94
CA PRO A 52 -7.67 -8.00 -12.89
C PRO A 52 -6.61 -9.01 -13.32
N HIS A 53 -6.90 -9.86 -14.32
CA HIS A 53 -5.95 -10.88 -14.76
C HIS A 53 -4.87 -10.31 -15.68
N THR A 54 -5.24 -9.41 -16.60
CA THR A 54 -4.35 -8.88 -17.64
C THR A 54 -3.83 -7.48 -17.35
N THR A 55 -4.47 -6.76 -16.44
CA THR A 55 -4.26 -5.33 -16.14
C THR A 55 -4.51 -4.38 -17.31
N GLN A 56 -5.24 -4.82 -18.34
CA GLN A 56 -5.70 -3.93 -19.40
C GLN A 56 -6.72 -2.94 -18.84
N VAL A 57 -6.59 -1.68 -19.24
CA VAL A 57 -7.51 -0.62 -18.82
C VAL A 57 -8.89 -0.88 -19.42
N MET A 58 -9.92 -0.77 -18.59
CA MET A 58 -11.32 -0.93 -19.01
C MET A 58 -11.88 0.42 -19.45
N SER A 59 -12.47 0.46 -20.64
CA SER A 59 -13.22 1.62 -21.10
C SER A 59 -14.52 1.77 -20.31
N ALA A 60 -14.74 2.94 -19.72
CA ALA A 60 -16.00 3.25 -19.04
C ALA A 60 -17.21 3.34 -19.99
N VAL A 61 -16.97 3.52 -21.29
CA VAL A 61 -18.04 3.66 -22.30
C VAL A 61 -18.45 2.32 -22.88
N THR A 62 -17.46 1.47 -23.17
CA THR A 62 -17.70 0.19 -23.88
C THR A 62 -17.65 -1.02 -22.96
N GLU A 63 -17.23 -0.84 -21.71
CA GLU A 63 -17.00 -1.92 -20.72
C GLU A 63 -16.06 -3.02 -21.25
N LYS A 64 -15.19 -2.65 -22.20
CA LYS A 64 -14.22 -3.55 -22.83
C LYS A 64 -12.80 -3.09 -22.54
N PRO A 65 -11.83 -4.03 -22.52
CA PRO A 65 -10.43 -3.68 -22.46
C PRO A 65 -10.04 -2.76 -23.62
N VAL A 66 -9.27 -1.72 -23.34
CA VAL A 66 -8.69 -0.82 -24.34
C VAL A 66 -7.45 -1.48 -24.94
N PRO A 67 -7.43 -1.78 -26.26
CA PRO A 67 -6.31 -2.48 -26.88
C PRO A 67 -4.98 -1.76 -26.68
N GLY A 68 -3.96 -2.50 -26.23
CA GLY A 68 -2.61 -1.99 -26.03
C GLY A 68 -2.42 -1.08 -24.79
N LEU A 69 -3.46 -0.83 -23.99
CA LEU A 69 -3.38 0.02 -22.82
C LEU A 69 -3.46 -0.79 -21.52
N PHE A 70 -2.40 -0.72 -20.73
CA PHE A 70 -2.26 -1.43 -19.45
C PHE A 70 -1.98 -0.45 -18.31
N CYS A 71 -2.40 -0.79 -17.10
CA CYS A 71 -2.21 0.06 -15.93
C CYS A 71 -1.72 -0.77 -14.73
N CYS A 72 -0.81 -0.21 -13.94
CA CYS A 72 -0.30 -0.82 -12.72
C CYS A 72 0.14 0.27 -11.72
N GLY A 73 0.52 -0.15 -10.51
CA GLY A 73 0.95 0.78 -9.45
C GLY A 73 -0.22 1.58 -8.89
N GLU A 74 0.04 2.79 -8.40
CA GLU A 74 -0.97 3.63 -7.74
C GLU A 74 -2.02 4.22 -8.70
N MET A 75 -1.80 4.12 -10.02
CA MET A 75 -2.82 4.49 -11.02
C MET A 75 -3.94 3.45 -11.14
N LEU A 76 -3.75 2.23 -10.63
CA LEU A 76 -4.75 1.18 -10.65
C LEU A 76 -5.73 1.39 -9.48
N GLY A 77 -7.00 1.59 -9.82
CA GLY A 77 -8.07 1.78 -8.84
C GLY A 77 -8.72 0.47 -8.40
N GLY A 78 -9.49 0.54 -7.31
CA GLY A 78 -10.36 -0.57 -6.86
C GLY A 78 -9.68 -1.60 -5.96
N LEU A 79 -8.44 -1.37 -5.55
CA LEU A 79 -7.72 -2.23 -4.60
C LEU A 79 -7.99 -1.86 -3.14
N PHE A 80 -8.18 -0.56 -2.86
CA PHE A 80 -8.46 -0.01 -1.54
C PHE A 80 -9.70 0.90 -1.62
N PHE A 81 -10.45 1.02 -0.52
CA PHE A 81 -11.67 1.83 -0.47
C PHE A 81 -11.71 2.71 0.78
N GLU A 82 -11.75 2.09 1.97
CA GLU A 82 -11.81 2.85 3.24
C GLU A 82 -10.43 3.09 3.83
N ASN A 83 -9.56 2.08 3.78
CA ASN A 83 -8.18 2.15 4.25
C ASN A 83 -7.33 1.14 3.49
N TYR A 84 -6.02 1.19 3.71
CA TYR A 84 -5.08 0.25 3.13
C TYR A 84 -4.30 -0.48 4.23
N HIS A 85 -3.83 -1.67 3.91
CA HIS A 85 -2.95 -2.42 4.80
C HIS A 85 -1.51 -1.94 4.61
N GLY A 86 -0.83 -1.54 5.68
CA GLY A 86 0.57 -1.09 5.59
C GLY A 86 1.44 -2.07 4.79
N GLY A 87 2.16 -1.58 3.79
CA GLY A 87 3.01 -2.38 2.90
C GLY A 87 2.30 -3.05 1.72
N SER A 88 0.96 -3.03 1.64
CA SER A 88 0.22 -3.64 0.51
C SER A 88 0.49 -2.93 -0.83
N GLY A 89 0.83 -1.64 -0.82
CA GLY A 89 1.16 -0.88 -2.03
C GLY A 89 2.37 -1.44 -2.78
N SER A 90 3.44 -1.83 -2.07
CA SER A 90 4.63 -2.45 -2.69
C SER A 90 4.30 -3.81 -3.30
N THR A 91 3.50 -4.62 -2.60
CA THR A 91 3.03 -5.90 -3.11
C THR A 91 2.15 -5.71 -4.35
N ALA A 92 1.23 -4.74 -4.33
CA ALA A 92 0.37 -4.41 -5.46
C ALA A 92 1.19 -3.97 -6.68
N GLY A 93 2.14 -3.05 -6.50
CA GLY A 93 3.03 -2.61 -7.58
C GLY A 93 3.82 -3.77 -8.19
N THR A 94 4.33 -4.69 -7.37
CA THR A 94 5.09 -5.87 -7.85
C THR A 94 4.20 -6.84 -8.63
N VAL A 95 3.03 -7.18 -8.11
CA VAL A 95 2.13 -8.17 -8.73
C VAL A 95 1.50 -7.63 -9.99
N PHE A 96 0.88 -6.44 -9.92
CA PHE A 96 0.21 -5.84 -11.08
C PHE A 96 1.21 -5.29 -12.09
N GLY A 97 2.37 -4.80 -11.66
CA GLY A 97 3.45 -4.39 -12.57
C GLY A 97 3.98 -5.57 -13.38
N ARG A 98 4.21 -6.72 -12.74
CA ARG A 98 4.60 -7.96 -13.47
C ARG A 98 3.52 -8.39 -14.46
N ARG A 99 2.24 -8.35 -14.08
CA ARG A 99 1.12 -8.69 -14.99
C ARG A 99 1.08 -7.74 -16.19
N ALA A 100 1.12 -6.43 -15.95
CA ALA A 100 1.10 -5.42 -17.00
C ALA A 100 2.24 -5.61 -17.99
N GLY A 101 3.46 -5.82 -17.50
CA GLY A 101 4.62 -6.07 -18.36
C GLY A 101 4.48 -7.34 -19.21
N LEU A 102 4.02 -8.45 -18.62
CA LEU A 102 3.85 -9.73 -19.32
C LEU A 102 2.81 -9.60 -20.45
N TYR A 103 1.61 -9.09 -20.14
CA TYR A 103 0.54 -9.00 -21.13
C TYR A 103 0.76 -7.89 -22.16
N ALA A 104 1.46 -6.81 -21.80
CA ALA A 104 1.88 -5.81 -22.77
C ALA A 104 2.87 -6.39 -23.80
N ALA A 105 3.83 -7.20 -23.34
CA ALA A 105 4.78 -7.88 -24.23
C ALA A 105 4.08 -8.91 -25.15
N GLU A 106 3.15 -9.69 -24.61
CA GLU A 106 2.34 -10.64 -25.39
C GLU A 106 1.53 -9.91 -26.47
N ALA A 107 0.82 -8.84 -26.10
CA ALA A 107 0.03 -8.04 -27.04
C ALA A 107 0.89 -7.41 -28.15
N ALA A 108 2.10 -6.95 -27.83
CA ALA A 108 3.04 -6.42 -28.81
C ALA A 108 3.55 -7.50 -29.77
N SER A 109 3.73 -8.73 -29.30
CA SER A 109 4.23 -9.84 -30.13
C SER A 109 3.23 -10.33 -31.18
N ILE A 110 1.93 -10.20 -30.90
CA ILE A 110 0.83 -10.57 -31.83
C ILE A 110 0.61 -9.49 -32.90
N ALA A 111 1.05 -8.26 -32.65
CA ALA A 111 0.91 -7.13 -33.56
C ALA A 111 1.99 -7.06 -34.65
N LEU A 112 2.99 -7.96 -34.61
CA LEU A 112 4.05 -8.14 -35.62
C LEU A 112 3.74 -9.34 -36.52
#